data_AF-A0A661TTD3-F1
#
_entry.id   AF-A0A661TTD3-F1
#
_cell.length_a   1.000
_cell.length_b   1.000
_cell.length_c   1.000
_cell.angle_alpha   90.00
_cell.angle_beta   90.00
_cell.angle_gamma   90.00
#
_symmetry.space_group_name_H-M   'P 1'
#
loop_
_entity.id
_entity.type
_entity.pdbx_description
1 polymer ?
#
loop_
_entity_poly.entity_id
_entity_poly.type
_entity_poly.pdbx_seq_one_letter_code
_entity_poly.pdbx_strand_id
1 'polypeptide(L)'
;MSILGPPKKKKYGEVFGVFLFIISVLIFISLLSYDPGDLSDKSEHITNKIGVLGAYISHGLMLVLGFSSFLVPIMLIMLGIVKVMGRSNKVMFGKLMSIVLILVAVSTLAGLFCPFNADEDLYKRLEWGGTVGLMMSDLIISSVGRIGAVVLLIAAILVSVVLYTDVSLLVVFSWLGGVFSRFKVPRPRFEGRKRLDVSEKEKIASTVDT
;
A
#
# COMPACT_ATOMS: atom_id res chain seq x y z
N MET A 1 8.09 -45.15 -24.02
CA MET A 1 8.14 -43.77 -24.55
C MET A 1 6.78 -43.12 -24.35
N SER A 2 6.48 -42.64 -23.14
CA SER A 2 5.20 -41.99 -22.82
C SER A 2 5.33 -40.50 -23.03
N ILE A 3 4.73 -39.99 -24.12
CA ILE A 3 4.52 -38.56 -24.37
C ILE A 3 3.45 -38.09 -23.37
N LEU A 4 3.83 -37.93 -22.11
CA LEU A 4 3.01 -37.25 -21.11
C LEU A 4 3.15 -35.77 -21.39
N GLY A 5 2.22 -35.22 -22.18
CA GLY A 5 2.06 -33.78 -22.33
C GLY A 5 1.98 -33.11 -20.96
N PRO A 6 2.45 -31.85 -20.83
CA PRO A 6 2.53 -31.17 -19.55
C PRO A 6 1.15 -31.17 -18.84
N PRO A 7 1.10 -31.36 -17.52
CA PRO A 7 -0.14 -31.56 -16.78
C PRO A 7 -1.12 -30.40 -17.02
N LYS A 8 -2.34 -30.72 -17.48
CA LYS A 8 -3.40 -29.76 -17.88
C LYS A 8 -3.65 -28.63 -16.86
N LYS A 9 -3.41 -28.85 -15.57
CA LYS A 9 -3.61 -27.85 -14.49
C LYS A 9 -2.69 -26.61 -14.60
N LYS A 10 -1.49 -26.72 -15.20
CA LYS A 10 -0.59 -25.56 -15.37
C LYS A 10 -1.12 -24.55 -16.39
N LYS A 11 -1.68 -25.02 -17.51
CA LYS A 11 -2.19 -24.15 -18.60
C LYS A 11 -3.33 -23.23 -18.17
N TYR A 12 -4.26 -23.72 -17.32
CA TYR A 12 -5.36 -22.87 -16.83
C TYR A 12 -4.86 -21.74 -15.92
N GLY A 13 -3.82 -21.99 -15.11
CA GLY A 13 -3.21 -20.96 -14.26
C GLY A 13 -2.50 -19.88 -15.08
N GLU A 14 -1.81 -20.28 -16.15
CA GLU A 14 -1.17 -19.37 -17.11
C GLU A 14 -2.20 -18.49 -17.83
N VAL A 15 -3.25 -19.08 -18.41
CA VAL A 15 -4.32 -18.35 -19.10
C VAL A 15 -5.03 -17.38 -18.16
N PHE A 16 -5.33 -17.81 -16.93
CA PHE A 16 -5.97 -16.94 -15.94
C PHE A 16 -5.05 -15.79 -15.51
N GLY A 17 -3.75 -16.05 -15.36
CA GLY A 17 -2.77 -15.01 -15.04
C GLY A 17 -2.65 -13.95 -16.13
N VAL A 18 -2.59 -14.37 -17.40
CA VAL A 18 -2.57 -13.46 -18.55
C VAL A 18 -3.88 -12.66 -18.62
N PHE A 19 -5.02 -13.30 -18.39
CA PHE A 19 -6.32 -12.64 -18.34
C PHE A 19 -6.37 -11.54 -17.27
N LEU A 20 -5.92 -11.84 -16.04
CA LEU A 20 -5.83 -10.85 -14.97
C LEU A 20 -4.88 -9.69 -15.29
N PHE A 21 -3.77 -9.98 -15.96
CA PHE A 21 -2.84 -8.94 -16.42
C PHE A 21 -3.50 -7.99 -17.43
N ILE A 22 -4.21 -8.53 -18.42
CA ILE A 22 -4.94 -7.71 -19.41
C ILE A 22 -6.00 -6.85 -18.72
N ILE A 23 -6.82 -7.45 -17.85
CA ILE A 23 -7.83 -6.71 -17.08
C ILE A 23 -7.18 -5.61 -16.25
N SER A 24 -6.07 -5.90 -15.57
CA SER A 24 -5.34 -4.91 -14.77
C SER A 24 -4.90 -3.72 -15.62
N VAL A 25 -4.35 -3.97 -16.82
CA VAL A 25 -3.91 -2.89 -17.72
C VAL A 25 -5.09 -2.06 -18.17
N LEU A 26 -6.22 -2.68 -18.52
CA LEU A 26 -7.44 -1.97 -18.90
C LEU A 26 -7.97 -1.10 -17.75
N ILE A 27 -8.03 -1.62 -16.53
CA ILE A 27 -8.45 -0.87 -15.34
C ILE A 27 -7.47 0.29 -15.09
N PHE A 28 -6.17 0.04 -15.18
CA PHE A 28 -5.15 1.08 -14.95
C PHE A 28 -5.27 2.22 -15.96
N ILE A 29 -5.42 1.91 -17.26
CA ILE A 29 -5.65 2.93 -18.28
C ILE A 29 -6.96 3.67 -18.02
N SER A 30 -8.04 2.95 -17.66
CA SER A 30 -9.34 3.54 -17.33
C SER A 30 -9.23 4.53 -16.17
N LEU A 31 -8.45 4.20 -15.13
CA LEU A 31 -8.19 5.06 -13.97
C LEU A 31 -7.30 6.26 -14.31
N LEU A 32 -6.28 6.09 -15.17
CA LEU A 32 -5.43 7.19 -15.61
C LEU A 32 -6.15 8.19 -16.52
N SER A 33 -7.13 7.73 -17.28
CA SER A 33 -8.02 8.58 -18.10
C SER A 33 -9.38 8.79 -17.44
N TYR A 34 -9.45 8.74 -16.11
CA TYR A 34 -10.68 9.04 -15.39
C TYR A 34 -11.00 10.52 -15.50
N ASP A 35 -12.22 10.82 -15.95
CA ASP A 35 -12.81 12.15 -15.92
C ASP A 35 -14.17 12.06 -15.20
N PRO A 36 -14.38 12.81 -14.10
CA PRO A 36 -15.67 12.95 -13.43
C PRO A 36 -16.83 13.32 -14.36
N GLY A 37 -16.54 14.08 -15.41
CA GLY A 37 -17.50 14.58 -16.37
C GLY A 37 -18.03 13.52 -17.33
N ASP A 38 -17.33 12.39 -17.51
CA ASP A 38 -17.67 11.37 -18.52
C ASP A 38 -19.05 10.73 -18.30
N LEU A 39 -19.55 10.68 -17.06
CA LEU A 39 -20.84 10.09 -16.72
C LEU A 39 -21.87 11.13 -16.25
N SER A 40 -21.60 12.41 -16.48
CA SER A 40 -22.54 13.48 -16.18
C SER A 40 -23.65 13.55 -17.23
N ASP A 41 -24.87 13.91 -16.84
CA ASP A 41 -25.99 14.09 -17.78
C ASP A 41 -25.71 15.13 -18.89
N LYS A 42 -24.71 15.99 -18.68
CA LYS A 42 -24.26 17.02 -19.62
C LYS A 42 -23.08 16.59 -20.49
N SER A 43 -22.60 15.36 -20.37
CA SER A 43 -21.45 14.89 -21.13
C SER A 43 -21.84 14.68 -22.59
N GLU A 44 -21.22 15.42 -23.52
CA GLU A 44 -21.43 15.19 -24.96
C GLU A 44 -20.55 14.05 -25.50
N HIS A 45 -19.41 13.78 -24.85
CA HIS A 45 -18.42 12.80 -25.30
C HIS A 45 -17.71 12.12 -24.12
N ILE A 46 -17.38 10.83 -24.29
CA ILE A 46 -16.55 10.06 -23.34
C ILE A 46 -15.07 10.31 -23.63
N THR A 47 -14.35 10.82 -22.63
CA THR A 47 -12.91 11.11 -22.70
C THR A 47 -12.05 9.91 -22.28
N ASN A 48 -12.61 8.96 -21.52
CA ASN A 48 -11.91 7.75 -21.11
C ASN A 48 -11.31 6.98 -22.31
N LYS A 49 -10.01 6.64 -22.23
CA LYS A 49 -9.28 6.03 -23.34
C LYS A 49 -9.69 4.59 -23.65
N ILE A 50 -10.34 3.90 -22.70
CA ILE A 50 -10.93 2.58 -22.93
C ILE A 50 -12.36 2.71 -23.50
N GLY A 51 -12.95 3.92 -23.45
CA GLY A 51 -14.32 4.20 -23.85
C GLY A 51 -15.32 4.09 -22.70
N VAL A 52 -16.61 3.94 -23.05
CA VAL A 52 -17.74 3.94 -22.09
C VAL A 52 -17.51 2.97 -20.93
N LEU A 53 -17.07 1.74 -21.22
CA LEU A 53 -16.83 0.72 -20.21
C LEU A 53 -15.73 1.14 -19.22
N GLY A 54 -14.67 1.79 -19.71
CA GLY A 54 -13.61 2.33 -18.87
C GLY A 54 -14.09 3.45 -17.97
N ALA A 55 -14.94 4.35 -18.48
CA ALA A 55 -15.53 5.43 -17.70
C ALA A 55 -16.35 4.89 -16.52
N TYR A 56 -17.22 3.89 -16.73
CA TYR A 56 -17.97 3.26 -15.64
C TYR A 56 -17.07 2.56 -14.62
N ILE A 57 -16.05 1.82 -15.08
CA ILE A 57 -15.12 1.12 -14.19
C ILE A 57 -14.35 2.11 -13.32
N SER A 58 -13.75 3.13 -13.92
CA SER A 58 -12.93 4.09 -13.17
C SER A 58 -13.78 4.94 -12.24
N HIS A 59 -14.97 5.37 -12.67
CA HIS A 59 -15.91 6.10 -11.83
C HIS A 59 -16.37 5.27 -10.63
N GLY A 60 -16.78 4.00 -10.83
CA GLY A 60 -17.16 3.12 -9.73
C GLY A 60 -16.02 2.87 -8.75
N LEU A 61 -14.81 2.64 -9.26
CA LEU A 61 -13.61 2.45 -8.42
C LEU A 61 -13.24 3.70 -7.62
N MET A 62 -13.26 4.89 -8.26
CA MET A 62 -13.03 6.17 -7.58
C MET A 62 -14.10 6.45 -6.53
N LEU A 63 -15.38 6.22 -6.84
CA LEU A 63 -16.48 6.45 -5.90
C LEU A 63 -16.39 5.56 -4.66
N VAL A 64 -16.01 4.29 -4.82
CA VAL A 64 -15.95 3.33 -3.69
C VAL A 64 -14.65 3.47 -2.91
N LEU A 65 -13.51 3.55 -3.58
CA LEU A 65 -12.17 3.41 -2.98
C LEU A 65 -11.33 4.70 -3.01
N GLY A 66 -11.73 5.71 -3.77
CA GLY A 66 -10.91 6.92 -4.01
C GLY A 66 -9.55 6.57 -4.59
N PHE A 67 -8.52 7.36 -4.28
CA PHE A 67 -7.15 7.15 -4.75
C PHE A 67 -6.57 5.77 -4.47
N SER A 68 -7.07 5.07 -3.45
CA SER A 68 -6.62 3.71 -3.16
C SER A 68 -6.97 2.71 -4.28
N SER A 69 -7.89 3.05 -5.19
CA SER A 69 -8.25 2.18 -6.31
C SER A 69 -7.09 1.95 -7.29
N PHE A 70 -6.09 2.83 -7.33
CA PHE A 70 -4.86 2.61 -8.10
C PHE A 70 -4.05 1.40 -7.62
N LEU A 71 -4.31 0.90 -6.41
CA LEU A 71 -3.76 -0.38 -5.94
C LEU A 71 -4.45 -1.59 -6.58
N VAL A 72 -5.70 -1.47 -7.06
CA VAL A 72 -6.45 -2.59 -7.65
C VAL A 72 -5.71 -3.23 -8.83
N PRO A 73 -5.22 -2.48 -9.84
CA PRO A 73 -4.39 -3.04 -10.90
C PRO A 73 -3.18 -3.82 -10.37
N ILE A 74 -2.42 -3.22 -9.45
CA ILE A 74 -1.22 -3.84 -8.87
C ILE A 74 -1.58 -5.18 -8.22
N MET A 75 -2.65 -5.22 -7.43
CA MET A 75 -3.12 -6.42 -6.74
C MET A 75 -3.61 -7.51 -7.70
N LEU A 76 -4.26 -7.14 -8.81
CA LEU A 76 -4.68 -8.09 -9.85
C LEU A 76 -3.48 -8.72 -10.56
N ILE A 77 -2.44 -7.94 -10.86
CA ILE A 77 -1.19 -8.47 -11.45
C ILE A 77 -0.55 -9.47 -10.49
N MET A 78 -0.40 -9.11 -9.22
CA MET A 78 0.19 -10.00 -8.22
C MET A 78 -0.64 -11.28 -8.03
N LEU A 79 -1.98 -11.19 -8.05
CA LEU A 79 -2.87 -12.36 -8.01
C LEU A 79 -2.69 -13.25 -9.25
N GLY A 80 -2.52 -12.64 -10.44
CA GLY A 80 -2.20 -13.32 -11.68
C GLY A 80 -0.90 -14.12 -11.57
N ILE A 81 0.17 -13.50 -11.07
CA ILE A 81 1.47 -14.16 -10.86
C ILE A 81 1.32 -15.38 -9.94
N VAL A 82 0.60 -15.24 -8.82
CA VAL A 82 0.34 -16.34 -7.88
C VAL A 82 -0.36 -17.51 -8.56
N LYS A 83 -1.26 -17.23 -9.51
CA LYS A 83 -1.95 -18.25 -10.30
C LYS A 83 -1.07 -18.92 -11.34
N VAL A 84 -0.21 -18.17 -12.02
CA VAL A 84 0.81 -18.74 -12.93
C VAL A 84 1.76 -19.66 -12.16
N MET A 85 2.12 -19.31 -10.92
CA MET A 85 2.96 -20.14 -10.04
C MET A 85 2.27 -21.43 -9.56
N GLY A 86 1.00 -21.67 -9.91
CA GLY A 86 0.29 -22.92 -9.58
C GLY A 86 -0.06 -23.09 -8.10
N ARG A 87 -0.17 -21.99 -7.34
CA ARG A 87 -0.54 -22.03 -5.92
C ARG A 87 -1.98 -22.52 -5.72
N SER A 88 -2.26 -23.15 -4.58
CA SER A 88 -3.56 -23.75 -4.28
C SER A 88 -4.66 -22.69 -4.10
N ASN A 89 -5.93 -23.09 -4.29
CA ASN A 89 -7.07 -22.17 -4.13
C ASN A 89 -7.23 -21.65 -2.69
N LYS A 90 -6.79 -22.41 -1.67
CA LYS A 90 -6.82 -21.94 -0.26
C LYS A 90 -5.88 -20.74 -0.06
N VAL A 91 -4.69 -20.79 -0.64
CA VAL A 91 -3.73 -19.67 -0.63
C VAL A 91 -4.32 -18.45 -1.36
N MET A 92 -5.10 -18.67 -2.43
CA MET A 92 -5.74 -17.58 -3.15
C MET A 92 -6.79 -16.84 -2.30
N PHE A 93 -7.62 -17.57 -1.55
CA PHE A 93 -8.62 -16.94 -0.69
C PHE A 93 -7.97 -16.05 0.38
N GLY A 94 -6.90 -16.54 1.02
CA GLY A 94 -6.13 -15.74 1.97
C GLY A 94 -5.59 -14.46 1.34
N LYS A 95 -4.96 -14.54 0.16
CA LYS A 95 -4.46 -13.37 -0.56
C LYS A 95 -5.56 -12.40 -0.97
N LEU A 96 -6.74 -12.89 -1.36
CA LEU A 96 -7.87 -12.03 -1.71
C LEU A 96 -8.39 -11.26 -0.49
N MET A 97 -8.47 -11.90 0.68
CA MET A 97 -8.82 -11.22 1.93
C MET A 97 -7.78 -10.15 2.30
N SER A 98 -6.49 -10.44 2.11
CA SER A 98 -5.42 -9.44 2.30
C SER A 98 -5.55 -8.26 1.34
N ILE A 99 -5.95 -8.48 0.09
CA ILE A 99 -6.21 -7.41 -0.89
C ILE A 99 -7.39 -6.54 -0.42
N VAL A 100 -8.49 -7.14 0.03
CA VAL A 100 -9.64 -6.36 0.52
C VAL A 100 -9.22 -5.55 1.76
N LEU A 101 -8.51 -6.17 2.70
CA LEU A 101 -8.09 -5.50 3.92
C LEU A 101 -7.14 -4.33 3.64
N ILE A 102 -6.16 -4.49 2.74
CA ILE A 102 -5.26 -3.38 2.38
C ILE A 102 -5.99 -2.26 1.64
N LEU A 103 -6.93 -2.58 0.74
CA LEU A 103 -7.72 -1.57 0.04
C LEU A 103 -8.58 -0.77 1.01
N VAL A 104 -9.31 -1.45 1.91
CA VAL A 104 -10.13 -0.79 2.93
C VAL A 104 -9.24 0.05 3.86
N ALA A 105 -8.12 -0.48 4.34
CA ALA A 105 -7.26 0.24 5.26
C ALA A 105 -6.62 1.49 4.62
N VAL A 106 -6.14 1.39 3.37
CA VAL A 106 -5.57 2.53 2.65
C VAL A 106 -6.65 3.55 2.28
N SER A 107 -7.82 3.11 1.80
CA SER A 107 -8.99 3.96 1.55
C SER A 107 -9.39 4.74 2.81
N THR A 108 -9.47 4.04 3.94
CA THR A 108 -9.78 4.65 5.25
C THR A 108 -8.72 5.64 5.70
N LEU A 109 -7.45 5.31 5.51
CA LEU A 109 -6.35 6.21 5.84
C LEU A 109 -6.39 7.47 4.96
N ALA A 110 -6.72 7.33 3.68
CA ALA A 110 -6.92 8.46 2.77
C ALA A 110 -8.12 9.32 3.17
N GLY A 111 -9.23 8.70 3.62
CA GLY A 111 -10.37 9.42 4.20
C GLY A 111 -10.01 10.19 5.47
N LEU A 112 -9.20 9.59 6.35
CA LEU A 112 -8.74 10.20 7.59
C LEU A 112 -7.87 11.44 7.37
N PHE A 113 -7.03 11.42 6.34
CA PHE A 113 -6.15 12.53 5.94
C PHE A 113 -6.74 13.35 4.79
N CYS A 114 -8.04 13.24 4.54
CA CYS A 114 -8.71 14.06 3.53
C CYS A 114 -8.54 15.53 3.91
N PRO A 115 -7.91 16.36 3.05
CA PRO A 115 -7.67 17.76 3.37
C PRO A 115 -8.93 18.62 3.23
N PHE A 116 -10.00 18.07 2.64
CA PHE A 116 -11.19 18.82 2.32
C PHE A 116 -12.20 18.82 3.47
N ASN A 117 -12.74 20.01 3.75
CA ASN A 117 -13.73 20.19 4.81
C ASN A 117 -15.13 19.70 4.35
N ALA A 118 -16.04 19.50 5.31
CA ALA A 118 -17.41 19.07 5.01
C ALA A 118 -18.17 20.05 4.10
N ASP A 119 -17.80 21.33 4.14
CA ASP A 119 -18.40 22.41 3.33
C ASP A 119 -17.81 22.50 1.92
N GLU A 120 -16.73 21.75 1.63
CA GLU A 120 -16.13 21.66 0.31
C GLU A 120 -16.78 20.54 -0.53
N ASP A 121 -16.55 20.62 -1.83
CA ASP A 121 -17.13 19.76 -2.86
C ASP A 121 -17.03 18.26 -2.50
N LEU A 122 -18.18 17.65 -2.19
CA LEU A 122 -18.30 16.24 -1.77
C LEU A 122 -17.59 15.30 -2.74
N TYR A 123 -17.56 15.66 -4.03
CA TYR A 123 -16.91 14.90 -5.07
C TYR A 123 -15.40 14.77 -4.83
N LYS A 124 -14.72 15.86 -4.42
CA LYS A 124 -13.28 15.84 -4.13
C LYS A 124 -12.96 14.98 -2.92
N ARG A 125 -13.84 14.95 -1.92
CA ARG A 125 -13.70 14.08 -0.75
C ARG A 125 -13.79 12.61 -1.14
N LEU A 126 -14.77 12.28 -2.00
CA LEU A 126 -14.95 10.93 -2.54
C LEU A 126 -13.75 10.50 -3.39
N GLU A 127 -13.17 11.38 -4.20
CA GLU A 127 -11.95 11.05 -4.95
C GLU A 127 -10.76 10.71 -4.03
N TRP A 128 -10.69 11.33 -2.84
CA TRP A 128 -9.63 11.06 -1.89
C TRP A 128 -9.77 9.69 -1.22
N GLY A 129 -10.81 9.54 -0.39
CA GLY A 129 -10.99 8.36 0.44
C GLY A 129 -11.94 7.32 -0.16
N GLY A 130 -12.75 7.69 -1.15
CA GLY A 130 -13.92 6.91 -1.55
C GLY A 130 -14.99 6.88 -0.47
N THR A 131 -16.14 6.33 -0.82
CA THR A 131 -17.25 6.14 0.10
C THR A 131 -16.84 5.24 1.27
N VAL A 132 -16.13 4.14 0.99
CA VAL A 132 -15.68 3.20 2.02
C VAL A 132 -14.72 3.87 2.99
N GLY A 133 -13.74 4.62 2.47
CA GLY A 133 -12.73 5.24 3.30
C GLY A 133 -13.27 6.32 4.22
N LEU A 134 -14.15 7.18 3.70
CA LEU A 134 -14.80 8.23 4.49
C LEU A 134 -15.71 7.65 5.58
N MET A 135 -16.54 6.64 5.24
CA MET A 135 -17.42 6.00 6.22
C MET A 135 -16.62 5.27 7.31
N MET A 136 -15.60 4.50 6.92
CA MET A 136 -14.77 3.77 7.86
C MET A 136 -13.92 4.69 8.74
N SER A 137 -13.48 5.84 8.20
CA SER A 137 -12.67 6.78 8.98
C SER A 137 -13.49 7.36 10.12
N ASP A 138 -14.74 7.75 9.85
CA ASP A 138 -15.63 8.31 10.88
C ASP A 138 -15.95 7.27 11.96
N LEU A 139 -16.22 6.03 11.55
CA LEU A 139 -16.48 4.91 12.47
C LEU A 139 -15.28 4.62 13.39
N ILE A 140 -14.07 4.55 12.84
CA ILE A 140 -12.87 4.22 13.64
C ILE A 140 -12.46 5.40 14.52
N ILE A 141 -12.53 6.64 14.02
CA ILE A 141 -12.24 7.84 14.82
C ILE A 141 -13.20 7.93 16.01
N SER A 142 -14.50 7.68 15.80
CA SER A 142 -15.49 7.72 16.89
C SER A 142 -15.26 6.65 17.95
N SER A 143 -14.63 5.53 17.59
CA SER A 143 -14.37 4.41 18.50
C SER A 143 -13.09 4.55 19.31
N VAL A 144 -11.98 4.98 18.68
CA VAL A 144 -10.63 4.98 19.29
C VAL A 144 -9.88 6.31 19.20
N GLY A 145 -10.52 7.35 18.65
CA GLY A 145 -9.89 8.64 18.38
C GLY A 145 -8.95 8.63 17.17
N ARG A 146 -8.56 9.82 16.72
CA ARG A 146 -7.76 10.00 15.49
C ARG A 146 -6.38 9.33 15.54
N ILE A 147 -5.66 9.48 16.66
CA ILE A 147 -4.32 8.86 16.81
C ILE A 147 -4.44 7.33 16.85
N GLY A 148 -5.42 6.80 17.58
CA GLY A 148 -5.70 5.37 17.64
C GLY A 148 -6.05 4.80 16.25
N ALA A 149 -6.85 5.53 15.47
CA ALA A 149 -7.22 5.15 14.11
C ALA A 149 -5.97 5.00 13.21
N VAL A 150 -5.05 5.96 13.24
CA VAL A 150 -3.79 5.88 12.45
C VAL A 150 -3.00 4.63 12.82
N VAL A 151 -2.80 4.37 14.12
CA VAL A 151 -2.04 3.22 14.60
C VAL A 151 -2.69 1.90 14.17
N LEU A 152 -4.01 1.77 14.32
CA LEU A 152 -4.75 0.59 13.90
C LEU A 152 -4.69 0.36 12.39
N LEU A 153 -4.84 1.40 11.58
CA LEU A 153 -4.79 1.29 10.12
C LEU A 153 -3.40 0.91 9.62
N ILE A 154 -2.34 1.50 10.18
CA ILE A 154 -0.96 1.11 9.86
C ILE A 154 -0.74 -0.36 10.23
N ALA A 155 -1.18 -0.80 11.41
CA ALA A 155 -1.08 -2.19 11.81
C ALA A 155 -1.85 -3.12 10.86
N ALA A 156 -3.07 -2.76 10.46
CA ALA A 156 -3.88 -3.53 9.52
C ALA A 156 -3.21 -3.65 8.13
N ILE A 157 -2.60 -2.57 7.64
CA ILE A 157 -1.82 -2.59 6.38
C ILE A 157 -0.62 -3.54 6.51
N LEU A 158 0.14 -3.45 7.60
CA LEU A 158 1.29 -4.34 7.84
C LEU A 158 0.88 -5.81 7.91
N VAL A 159 -0.19 -6.11 8.65
CA VAL A 159 -0.76 -7.47 8.73
C VAL A 159 -1.19 -7.94 7.34
N SER A 160 -1.86 -7.10 6.55
CA SER A 160 -2.29 -7.43 5.19
C SER A 160 -1.11 -7.77 4.28
N VAL A 161 -0.02 -6.99 4.34
CA VAL A 161 1.19 -7.23 3.54
C VAL A 161 1.84 -8.56 3.92
N VAL A 162 1.92 -8.89 5.20
CA VAL A 162 2.44 -10.17 5.68
C VAL A 162 1.59 -11.34 5.19
N LEU A 163 0.27 -11.24 5.35
CA LEU A 163 -0.68 -12.25 4.87
C LEU A 163 -0.62 -12.40 3.34
N TYR A 164 -0.29 -11.33 2.61
CA TYR A 164 -0.18 -11.37 1.16
C TYR A 164 1.12 -12.03 0.68
N THR A 165 2.25 -11.70 1.31
CA THR A 165 3.60 -12.02 0.82
C THR A 165 4.15 -13.35 1.34
N ASP A 166 3.50 -14.00 2.31
CA ASP A 166 4.05 -15.15 3.05
C ASP A 166 5.41 -14.83 3.74
N VAL A 167 5.78 -13.55 3.82
CA VAL A 167 7.05 -13.07 4.39
C VAL A 167 6.85 -12.79 5.89
N SER A 168 7.83 -13.16 6.70
CA SER A 168 7.78 -12.90 8.14
C SER A 168 7.88 -11.40 8.45
N LEU A 169 7.17 -10.96 9.50
CA LEU A 169 7.23 -9.58 10.01
C LEU A 169 8.68 -9.11 10.25
N LEU A 170 9.56 -10.01 10.68
CA LEU A 170 10.97 -9.72 10.93
C LEU A 170 11.71 -9.25 9.68
N VAL A 171 11.39 -9.81 8.51
CA VAL A 171 11.99 -9.38 7.24
C VAL A 171 11.43 -8.02 6.80
N VAL A 172 10.16 -7.75 7.07
CA VAL A 172 9.55 -6.43 6.81
C VAL A 172 10.20 -5.36 7.70
N PHE A 173 10.36 -5.64 8.99
CA PHE A 173 11.01 -4.73 9.95
C PHE A 173 12.49 -4.53 9.66
N SER A 174 13.22 -5.56 9.21
CA SER A 174 14.62 -5.39 8.83
C SER A 174 14.78 -4.53 7.59
N TRP A 175 13.87 -4.64 6.62
CA TRP A 175 13.84 -3.76 5.45
C TRP A 175 13.52 -2.31 5.85
N LEU A 176 12.50 -2.09 6.67
CA LEU A 176 12.15 -0.76 7.20
C LEU A 176 13.32 -0.15 8.00
N GLY A 177 13.93 -0.92 8.90
CA GLY A 177 15.11 -0.50 9.67
C GLY A 177 16.31 -0.15 8.77
N GLY A 178 16.48 -0.87 7.66
CA GLY A 178 17.47 -0.55 6.62
C GLY A 178 17.20 0.80 5.93
N VAL A 179 15.95 1.11 5.62
CA VAL A 179 15.52 2.41 5.08
C VAL A 179 15.76 3.54 6.10
N PHE A 180 15.39 3.34 7.37
CA PHE A 180 15.65 4.32 8.44
C PHE A 180 17.14 4.48 8.76
N SER A 181 17.96 3.43 8.59
CA SER A 181 19.41 3.51 8.78
C SER A 181 20.13 4.41 7.75
N ARG A 182 19.47 4.73 6.62
CA ARG A 182 19.95 5.75 5.66
C ARG A 182 19.76 7.18 6.17
N PHE A 183 18.84 7.40 7.10
CA PHE A 183 18.76 8.62 7.91
C PHE A 183 19.66 8.47 9.14
N LYS A 184 20.99 8.53 8.93
CA LYS A 184 21.92 8.67 10.06
C LYS A 184 21.70 10.04 10.70
N VAL A 185 21.07 10.05 11.87
CA VAL A 185 21.24 11.13 12.85
C VAL A 185 22.74 11.26 13.10
N PRO A 186 23.37 12.44 12.94
CA PRO A 186 24.78 12.63 13.25
C PRO A 186 25.02 12.17 14.68
N ARG A 187 25.83 11.12 14.88
CA ARG A 187 26.25 10.74 16.22
C ARG A 187 27.10 11.89 16.76
N PRO A 188 26.72 12.56 17.86
CA PRO A 188 27.62 13.52 18.48
C PRO A 188 28.89 12.76 18.87
N ARG A 189 30.01 13.12 18.23
CA ARG A 189 31.32 12.61 18.57
C ARG A 189 31.68 13.20 19.93
N PHE A 190 31.40 12.45 21.00
CA PHE A 190 31.92 12.78 22.33
C PHE A 190 33.44 12.55 22.33
N GLU A 191 34.16 13.56 21.82
CA GLU A 191 35.63 13.63 21.77
C GLU A 191 36.25 14.03 23.12
N GLY A 192 35.43 14.05 24.20
CA GLY A 192 35.83 14.51 25.53
C GLY A 192 36.55 13.48 26.40
N ARG A 193 36.52 12.18 26.08
CA ARG A 193 37.07 11.15 26.99
C ARG A 193 38.61 11.01 26.90
N LYS A 194 39.23 11.42 25.79
CA LYS A 194 40.70 11.37 25.66
C LYS A 194 41.43 12.52 26.36
N ARG A 195 40.77 13.67 26.59
CA ARG A 195 41.43 14.82 27.26
C ARG A 195 41.51 14.65 28.78
N LEU A 196 40.58 13.90 29.38
CA LEU A 196 40.59 13.62 30.81
C LEU A 196 41.73 12.64 31.19
N ASP A 197 41.92 11.57 30.42
CA ASP A 197 43.02 10.62 30.64
C ASP A 197 44.42 11.24 30.43
N VAL A 198 44.55 12.22 29.52
CA VAL A 198 45.85 12.91 29.30
C VAL A 198 46.13 13.90 30.44
N SER A 199 45.13 14.67 30.88
CA SER A 199 45.28 15.60 32.01
C SER A 199 45.56 14.88 33.33
N GLU A 200 44.96 13.71 33.54
CA GLU A 200 45.21 12.89 34.73
C GLU A 200 46.62 12.28 34.70
N LYS A 201 47.09 11.82 33.53
CA LYS A 201 48.46 11.32 33.37
C LYS A 201 49.53 12.39 33.54
N GLU A 202 49.31 13.62 33.05
CA GLU A 202 50.25 14.74 33.27
C GLU A 202 50.32 15.14 34.75
N LYS A 203 49.20 15.15 35.48
CA LYS A 203 49.18 15.43 36.93
C LYS A 203 49.90 14.36 37.74
N ILE A 204 49.76 13.09 37.36
CA ILE A 204 50.46 11.99 38.04
C ILE A 204 51.97 12.09 37.78
N ALA A 205 52.39 12.42 36.56
CA ALA A 205 53.80 12.57 36.22
C ALA A 205 54.47 13.74 37.00
N SER A 206 53.78 14.87 37.17
CA SER A 206 54.35 16.02 37.90
C SER A 206 54.45 15.84 39.42
N THR A 207 53.80 14.82 40.00
CA THR A 207 53.82 14.57 41.45
C THR A 207 54.94 13.60 41.86
N VAL A 208 55.57 12.91 40.90
CA VAL A 208 56.61 11.90 41.15
C VAL A 208 58.03 12.50 41.07
N ASP A 209 58.20 13.68 40.47
CA ASP A 209 59.48 14.36 40.28
C ASP A 209 59.82 15.43 41.35
N THR A 210 59.15 15.41 42.50
CA THR A 210 59.48 16.23 43.70
C THR A 210 59.58 15.35 44.93
#